data_AF-A0A497GAL7-F1
#
_entry.id   AF-A0A497GAL7-F1
#
_cell.length_a   1.000
_cell.length_b   1.000
_cell.length_c   1.000
_cell.angle_alpha   90.00
_cell.angle_beta   90.00
_cell.angle_gamma   90.00
#
_symmetry.space_group_name_H-M   'P 1'
#
loop_
_entity.id
_entity.type
_entity.pdbx_description
1 polymer ?
#
loop_
_entity_poly.entity_id
_entity_poly.type
_entity_poly.pdbx_seq_one_letter_code
_entity_poly.pdbx_strand_id
1 'polypeptide(L)'
;MGSLLPSLTGVVVERWLPPRGVRWTPGYVVVATEGKRVKAWMSGVVVQWIHEGDRVRIEAGELGRELRGDFKLWREWSGDYVMVWPLYSRLYRYPRLDPVTGEPLYEYVVRAREASSLEDYTAIVELEQYHYASRKELVAVWRLPSGEVVEANAPPCEDAELLAIKGSLPASHFLILELVERSPYEPRVVGYVRVDPPVPLMHRRVIIDGKVVIERNVRLKVFPRDWVYPTFWPEALLAKLRREYRALAAKYGRARARYMLGEKVREEALRRCNTAAARIARVVIHPDYRGDGLGMLAVKAAIEWIRDRRVPEMRKRKHVVETIAQMARYHPFFERVGFKYLWDTASGRPALYYPLTEEARRRIEEFLKTDPHAHEHGGVLYRPRYGGVEPLSGPIVVKGLTKLYESVLDISELREELADALKAFGVTRRVVQRFV
;
A
#
# COMPACT_ATOMS: atom_id res chain seq x y z
N MET A 1 -27.83 20.46 16.96
CA MET A 1 -28.75 19.37 16.54
C MET A 1 -28.44 19.02 15.10
N GLY A 2 -27.67 17.95 14.87
CA GLY A 2 -27.35 17.53 13.50
C GLY A 2 -28.57 16.86 12.88
N SER A 3 -29.03 17.35 11.72
CA SER A 3 -30.07 16.66 10.96
C SER A 3 -29.59 15.24 10.65
N LEU A 4 -30.40 14.25 11.05
CA LEU A 4 -30.15 12.86 10.65
C LEU A 4 -30.32 12.80 9.14
N LEU A 5 -29.22 12.56 8.42
CA LEU A 5 -29.27 12.36 6.97
C LEU A 5 -30.23 11.20 6.67
N PRO A 6 -31.12 11.33 5.67
CA PRO A 6 -31.86 10.21 5.15
C PRO A 6 -30.95 9.01 4.89
N SER A 7 -31.38 7.82 5.34
CA SER A 7 -30.62 6.58 5.15
C SER A 7 -31.48 5.47 4.54
N LEU A 8 -30.84 4.62 3.74
CA LEU A 8 -31.44 3.48 3.07
C LEU A 8 -30.56 2.26 3.26
N THR A 9 -31.14 1.17 3.76
CA THR A 9 -30.45 -0.12 3.85
C THR A 9 -31.03 -1.07 2.80
N GLY A 10 -30.15 -1.76 2.09
CA GLY A 10 -30.54 -2.66 1.02
C GLY A 10 -29.43 -3.65 0.64
N VAL A 11 -29.69 -4.39 -0.42
CA VAL A 11 -28.78 -5.39 -0.97
C VAL A 11 -28.30 -4.92 -2.33
N VAL A 12 -27.02 -5.10 -2.61
CA VAL A 12 -26.46 -4.86 -3.94
C VAL A 12 -27.01 -5.91 -4.90
N VAL A 13 -27.72 -5.47 -5.93
CA VAL A 13 -28.34 -6.35 -6.95
C VAL A 13 -27.68 -6.24 -8.31
N GLU A 14 -26.88 -5.20 -8.52
CA GLU A 14 -26.15 -4.99 -9.76
C GLU A 14 -24.84 -4.28 -9.43
N ARG A 15 -23.78 -4.66 -10.14
CA ARG A 15 -22.48 -4.02 -10.09
C ARG A 15 -21.97 -3.79 -11.50
N TRP A 16 -21.50 -2.57 -11.75
CA TRP A 16 -20.85 -2.26 -13.02
C TRP A 16 -19.49 -1.62 -12.81
N LEU A 17 -18.50 -2.20 -13.49
CA LEU A 17 -17.17 -1.65 -13.67
C LEU A 17 -16.89 -1.56 -15.17
N PRO A 18 -16.14 -0.55 -15.63
CA PRO A 18 -15.80 -0.46 -17.04
C PRO A 18 -14.94 -1.68 -17.46
N PRO A 19 -15.29 -2.40 -18.55
CA PRO A 19 -14.57 -3.61 -18.98
C PRO A 19 -13.10 -3.41 -19.33
N ARG A 20 -12.74 -2.16 -19.69
CA ARG A 20 -11.38 -1.74 -20.03
C ARG A 20 -10.79 -0.76 -19.02
N GLY A 21 -11.56 -0.39 -18.00
CA GLY A 21 -11.22 0.66 -17.06
C GLY A 21 -10.14 0.24 -16.08
N VAL A 22 -9.23 1.16 -15.87
CA VAL A 22 -8.28 1.16 -14.76
C VAL A 22 -9.02 1.33 -13.44
N ARG A 23 -8.43 0.88 -12.33
CA ARG A 23 -9.17 0.77 -11.05
C ARG A 23 -9.75 2.09 -10.56
N TRP A 24 -9.20 3.22 -10.96
CA TRP A 24 -9.66 4.55 -10.55
C TRP A 24 -10.72 5.15 -11.49
N THR A 25 -11.12 4.47 -12.56
CA THR A 25 -12.28 4.89 -13.35
C THR A 25 -13.56 4.73 -12.53
N PRO A 26 -14.52 5.68 -12.60
CA PRO A 26 -15.80 5.54 -11.91
C PRO A 26 -16.56 4.27 -12.31
N GLY A 27 -17.22 3.66 -11.33
CA GLY A 27 -18.18 2.58 -11.51
C GLY A 27 -19.43 2.83 -10.68
N TYR A 28 -20.36 1.88 -10.67
CA TYR A 28 -21.55 1.98 -9.83
C TYR A 28 -22.00 0.64 -9.28
N VAL A 29 -22.82 0.73 -8.24
CA VAL A 29 -23.63 -0.37 -7.72
C VAL A 29 -25.10 0.05 -7.69
N VAL A 30 -26.01 -0.89 -7.88
CA VAL A 30 -27.44 -0.69 -7.65
C VAL A 30 -27.82 -1.39 -6.37
N VAL A 31 -28.38 -0.61 -5.44
CA VAL A 31 -28.85 -1.09 -4.15
C VAL A 31 -30.37 -1.19 -4.20
N ALA A 32 -30.90 -2.39 -3.99
CA ALA A 32 -32.33 -2.63 -3.90
C ALA A 32 -32.78 -2.70 -2.44
N THR A 33 -33.93 -2.08 -2.16
CA THR A 33 -34.68 -2.19 -0.91
C THR A 33 -36.16 -2.43 -1.23
N GLU A 34 -37.03 -2.54 -0.24
CA GLU A 34 -38.47 -2.77 -0.41
C GLU A 34 -39.12 -1.65 -1.24
N GLY A 35 -39.23 -1.88 -2.55
CA GLY A 35 -39.88 -0.96 -3.50
C GLY A 35 -38.99 0.13 -4.12
N LYS A 36 -37.68 0.20 -3.82
CA LYS A 36 -36.77 1.20 -4.40
C LYS A 36 -35.45 0.61 -4.89
N ARG A 37 -34.91 1.19 -5.95
CA ARG A 37 -33.57 0.93 -6.48
C ARG A 37 -32.80 2.24 -6.56
N VAL A 38 -31.59 2.25 -6.00
CA VAL A 38 -30.71 3.42 -5.99
C VAL A 38 -29.40 3.05 -6.67
N LYS A 39 -29.04 3.76 -7.74
CA LYS A 39 -27.75 3.63 -8.43
C LYS A 39 -26.74 4.58 -7.79
N ALA A 40 -25.70 4.05 -7.14
CA ALA A 40 -24.68 4.85 -6.47
C ALA A 40 -23.36 4.78 -7.24
N TRP A 41 -22.89 5.93 -7.73
CA TRP A 41 -21.61 6.05 -8.45
C TRP A 41 -20.46 6.37 -7.49
N MET A 42 -19.34 5.67 -7.66
CA MET A 42 -18.15 5.86 -6.82
C MET A 42 -16.89 5.46 -7.60
N SER A 43 -15.72 5.63 -6.98
CA SER A 43 -14.46 5.16 -7.57
C SER A 43 -14.46 3.65 -7.79
N GLY A 44 -13.95 3.19 -8.93
CA GLY A 44 -13.79 1.77 -9.24
C GLY A 44 -12.96 1.01 -8.20
N VAL A 45 -12.08 1.71 -7.46
CA VAL A 45 -11.26 1.17 -6.37
C VAL A 45 -12.14 0.65 -5.25
N VAL A 46 -13.30 1.25 -5.04
CA VAL A 46 -14.31 0.82 -4.05
C VAL A 46 -15.23 -0.22 -4.68
N VAL A 47 -15.78 0.05 -5.87
CA VAL A 47 -16.75 -0.84 -6.54
C VAL A 47 -16.20 -2.25 -6.73
N GLN A 48 -14.91 -2.41 -7.02
CA GLN A 48 -14.29 -3.73 -7.22
C GLN A 48 -14.38 -4.66 -6.00
N TRP A 49 -14.56 -4.11 -4.80
CA TRP A 49 -14.67 -4.87 -3.54
C TRP A 49 -16.11 -5.16 -3.11
N ILE A 50 -17.07 -4.50 -3.76
CA ILE A 50 -18.49 -4.73 -3.56
C ILE A 50 -18.96 -5.78 -4.57
N HIS A 51 -19.84 -6.69 -4.15
CA HIS A 51 -20.40 -7.74 -4.98
C HIS A 51 -21.91 -7.82 -4.78
N GLU A 52 -22.59 -8.42 -5.77
CA GLU A 52 -24.00 -8.75 -5.65
C GLU A 52 -24.26 -9.63 -4.42
N GLY A 53 -25.32 -9.30 -3.68
CA GLY A 53 -25.65 -9.91 -2.40
C GLY A 53 -25.05 -9.21 -1.17
N ASP A 54 -24.10 -8.29 -1.33
CA ASP A 54 -23.59 -7.50 -0.20
C ASP A 54 -24.71 -6.61 0.37
N ARG A 55 -24.84 -6.58 1.70
CA ARG A 55 -25.71 -5.63 2.40
C ARG A 55 -25.00 -4.30 2.60
N VAL A 56 -25.68 -3.21 2.28
CA VAL A 56 -25.12 -1.86 2.38
C VAL A 56 -26.15 -0.88 2.93
N ARG A 57 -25.65 0.17 3.58
CA ARG A 57 -26.42 1.33 4.02
C ARG A 57 -25.90 2.58 3.32
N ILE A 58 -26.79 3.31 2.66
CA ILE A 58 -26.51 4.59 2.02
C ILE A 58 -27.05 5.70 2.93
N GLU A 59 -26.28 6.77 3.13
CA GLU A 59 -26.72 8.00 3.78
C GLU A 59 -26.45 9.17 2.82
N ALA A 60 -27.46 9.97 2.51
CA ALA A 60 -27.33 11.10 1.58
C ALA A 60 -28.28 12.23 1.98
N GLY A 61 -27.98 13.47 1.59
CA GLY A 61 -28.91 14.60 1.79
C GLY A 61 -30.25 14.37 1.09
N GLU A 62 -30.21 13.74 -0.10
CA GLU A 62 -31.38 13.33 -0.86
C GLU A 62 -31.18 11.90 -1.39
N LEU A 63 -32.17 11.02 -1.18
CA LEU A 63 -32.16 9.63 -1.64
C LEU A 63 -32.93 9.49 -2.97
N GLY A 64 -32.32 9.99 -4.05
CA GLY A 64 -32.82 9.85 -5.41
C GLY A 64 -32.62 8.46 -6.01
N ARG A 65 -33.03 8.29 -7.28
CA ARG A 65 -32.79 7.05 -8.05
C ARG A 65 -31.31 6.86 -8.43
N GLU A 66 -30.56 7.95 -8.51
CA GLU A 66 -29.14 7.97 -8.85
C GLU A 66 -28.40 8.93 -7.91
N LEU A 67 -27.27 8.49 -7.38
CA LEU A 67 -26.42 9.26 -6.47
C LEU A 67 -25.03 9.43 -7.08
N ARG A 68 -24.56 10.67 -7.11
CA ARG A 68 -23.23 11.08 -7.52
C ARG A 68 -22.73 12.14 -6.53
N GLY A 69 -21.45 12.08 -6.15
CA GLY A 69 -20.86 13.04 -5.21
C GLY A 69 -21.15 12.70 -3.74
N ASP A 70 -21.84 13.61 -3.05
CA ASP A 70 -21.92 13.63 -1.59
C ASP A 70 -22.96 12.66 -1.02
N PHE A 71 -22.53 11.41 -0.85
CA PHE A 71 -23.22 10.40 -0.07
C PHE A 71 -22.19 9.57 0.70
N LYS A 72 -22.66 8.83 1.71
CA LYS A 72 -21.88 7.82 2.41
C LYS A 72 -22.43 6.45 2.08
N LEU A 73 -21.53 5.50 1.86
CA LEU A 73 -21.89 4.10 1.71
C LEU A 73 -21.16 3.29 2.77
N TRP A 74 -21.94 2.57 3.54
CA TRP A 74 -21.48 1.66 4.59
C TRP A 74 -21.75 0.24 4.15
N ARG A 75 -20.74 -0.63 4.21
CA ARG A 75 -20.88 -2.05 3.95
C ARG A 75 -21.08 -2.78 5.27
N GLU A 76 -22.08 -3.65 5.33
CA GLU A 76 -22.28 -4.56 6.47
C GLU A 76 -21.37 -5.79 6.31
N TRP A 77 -20.73 -6.16 7.40
CA TRP A 77 -19.95 -7.39 7.49
C TRP A 77 -20.00 -7.97 8.91
N SER A 78 -20.63 -9.13 9.05
CA SER A 78 -20.74 -9.86 10.33
C SER A 78 -21.41 -9.06 11.46
N GLY A 79 -22.49 -8.36 11.13
CA GLY A 79 -23.30 -7.56 12.06
C GLY A 79 -22.81 -6.12 12.26
N ASP A 80 -21.77 -5.71 11.54
CA ASP A 80 -21.08 -4.45 11.78
C ASP A 80 -20.80 -3.69 10.49
N TYR A 81 -20.83 -2.36 10.55
CA TYR A 81 -20.74 -1.50 9.36
C TYR A 81 -19.36 -0.85 9.24
N VAL A 82 -18.85 -0.81 8.02
CA VAL A 82 -17.63 -0.08 7.66
C VAL A 82 -17.91 0.89 6.53
N MET A 83 -17.48 2.14 6.69
CA MET A 83 -17.64 3.16 5.65
C MET A 83 -16.67 2.86 4.50
N VAL A 84 -17.19 2.68 3.31
CA VAL A 84 -16.37 2.45 2.08
C VAL A 84 -16.43 3.63 1.12
N TRP A 85 -17.41 4.52 1.28
CA TRP A 85 -17.52 5.79 0.55
C TRP A 85 -18.03 6.90 1.48
N PRO A 86 -17.53 8.15 1.39
CA PRO A 86 -16.46 8.64 0.52
C PRO A 86 -15.10 8.01 0.87
N LEU A 87 -14.12 8.16 -0.01
CA LEU A 87 -12.74 7.73 0.24
C LEU A 87 -12.16 8.37 1.51
N TYR A 88 -11.23 7.69 2.17
CA TYR A 88 -10.58 8.22 3.36
C TYR A 88 -9.76 9.47 3.04
N SER A 89 -9.87 10.47 3.91
CA SER A 89 -9.11 11.71 3.87
C SER A 89 -9.02 12.26 5.30
N ARG A 90 -7.80 12.58 5.74
CA ARG A 90 -7.55 13.27 7.00
C ARG A 90 -6.46 14.31 6.83
N LEU A 91 -6.61 15.42 7.54
CA LEU A 91 -5.64 16.50 7.62
C LEU A 91 -4.75 16.30 8.84
N TYR A 92 -3.44 16.47 8.67
CA TYR A 92 -2.44 16.39 9.72
C TYR A 92 -1.60 17.66 9.69
N ARG A 93 -1.29 18.18 10.87
CA ARG A 93 -0.25 19.18 11.08
C ARG A 93 0.97 18.47 11.65
N TYR A 94 2.12 18.63 11.02
CA TYR A 94 3.33 17.93 11.41
C TYR A 94 4.51 18.91 11.51
N PRO A 95 5.04 19.16 12.71
CA PRO A 95 6.19 20.05 12.87
C PRO A 95 7.47 19.35 12.43
N ARG A 96 8.21 20.00 11.55
CA ARG A 96 9.62 19.74 11.28
C ARG A 96 10.42 20.36 12.41
N LEU A 97 11.07 19.52 13.20
CA LEU A 97 11.90 19.97 14.32
C LEU A 97 13.35 20.13 13.86
N ASP A 98 14.02 21.13 14.42
CA ASP A 98 15.46 21.26 14.33
C ASP A 98 16.11 20.03 14.99
N PRO A 99 17.03 19.32 14.31
CA PRO A 99 17.62 18.11 14.84
C PRO A 99 18.58 18.35 16.02
N VAL A 100 19.01 19.60 16.25
CA VAL A 100 19.92 20.02 17.32
C VAL A 100 19.15 20.65 18.47
N THR A 101 18.30 21.64 18.19
CA THR A 101 17.60 22.41 19.24
C THR A 101 16.26 21.78 19.63
N GLY A 102 15.66 20.96 18.75
CA GLY A 102 14.33 20.40 18.92
C GLY A 102 13.19 21.41 18.69
N GLU A 103 13.50 22.65 18.32
CA GLU A 103 12.50 23.69 18.06
C GLU A 103 11.82 23.48 16.70
N PRO A 104 10.54 23.86 16.53
CA PRO A 104 9.86 23.78 15.24
C PRO A 104 10.48 24.76 14.21
N LEU A 105 11.04 24.23 13.13
CA LEU A 105 11.55 25.01 11.99
C LEU A 105 10.45 25.34 10.97
N TYR A 106 9.53 24.40 10.77
CA TYR A 106 8.47 24.48 9.77
C TYR A 106 7.31 23.57 10.16
N GLU A 107 6.06 23.90 9.83
CA GLU A 107 4.92 23.01 10.03
C GLU A 107 4.35 22.57 8.67
N TYR A 108 4.36 21.26 8.41
CA TYR A 108 3.68 20.72 7.25
C TYR A 108 2.19 20.57 7.52
N VAL A 109 1.36 21.07 6.60
CA VAL A 109 -0.07 20.74 6.53
C VAL A 109 -0.28 19.69 5.46
N VAL A 110 -0.42 18.43 5.90
CA VAL A 110 -0.49 17.24 5.04
C VAL A 110 -1.89 16.67 5.04
N ARG A 111 -2.50 16.51 3.86
CA ARG A 111 -3.71 15.72 3.68
C ARG A 111 -3.32 14.30 3.29
N ALA A 112 -3.51 13.36 4.20
CA ALA A 112 -3.39 11.94 3.89
C ALA A 112 -4.75 11.42 3.39
N ARG A 113 -4.82 11.04 2.11
CA ARG A 113 -6.07 10.59 1.48
C ARG A 113 -5.86 9.43 0.51
N GLU A 114 -6.89 8.66 0.23
CA GLU A 114 -6.80 7.61 -0.78
C GLU A 114 -6.60 8.22 -2.18
N ALA A 115 -5.79 7.55 -3.00
CA ALA A 115 -5.62 7.89 -4.40
C ALA A 115 -6.93 7.64 -5.15
N SER A 116 -7.36 8.61 -5.97
CA SER A 116 -8.69 8.58 -6.58
C SER A 116 -8.72 8.96 -8.06
N SER A 117 -7.69 9.64 -8.55
CA SER A 117 -7.61 10.17 -9.91
C SER A 117 -6.39 9.65 -10.65
N LEU A 118 -6.40 9.71 -11.99
CA LEU A 118 -5.23 9.39 -12.80
C LEU A 118 -4.00 10.20 -12.36
N GLU A 119 -4.17 11.48 -12.04
CA GLU A 119 -3.10 12.36 -11.56
C GLU A 119 -2.47 11.82 -10.26
N ASP A 120 -3.26 11.30 -9.32
CA ASP A 120 -2.73 10.69 -8.09
C ASP A 120 -1.89 9.45 -8.40
N TYR A 121 -2.35 8.59 -9.32
CA TYR A 121 -1.60 7.39 -9.71
C TYR A 121 -0.34 7.73 -10.51
N THR A 122 -0.37 8.77 -11.35
CA THR A 122 0.84 9.29 -12.01
C THR A 122 1.85 9.82 -10.99
N ALA A 123 1.41 10.55 -9.96
CA ALA A 123 2.29 11.00 -8.88
C ALA A 123 2.89 9.82 -8.08
N ILE A 124 2.14 8.72 -7.88
CA ILE A 124 2.68 7.49 -7.28
C ILE A 124 3.75 6.86 -8.19
N VAL A 125 3.53 6.83 -9.50
CA VAL A 125 4.52 6.34 -10.49
C VAL A 125 5.79 7.18 -10.44
N GLU A 126 5.67 8.51 -10.35
CA GLU A 126 6.81 9.41 -10.16
C GLU A 126 7.57 9.10 -8.87
N LEU A 127 6.85 8.93 -7.75
CA LEU A 127 7.48 8.59 -6.47
C LEU A 127 8.16 7.21 -6.47
N GLU A 128 7.57 6.21 -7.13
CA GLU A 128 8.18 4.87 -7.26
C GLU A 128 9.53 4.91 -7.98
N GLN A 129 9.72 5.83 -8.94
CA GLN A 129 11.02 6.01 -9.59
C GLN A 129 12.11 6.46 -8.62
N TYR A 130 11.77 7.16 -7.54
CA TYR A 130 12.72 7.52 -6.47
C TYR A 130 12.97 6.39 -5.47
N HIS A 131 12.14 5.34 -5.49
CA HIS A 131 12.28 4.18 -4.63
C HIS A 131 13.22 3.12 -5.22
N TYR A 132 13.25 3.00 -6.55
CA TYR A 132 14.14 2.11 -7.28
C TYR A 132 15.45 2.79 -7.69
N ALA A 133 16.57 2.11 -7.47
CA ALA A 133 17.89 2.68 -7.70
C ALA A 133 18.49 2.38 -9.09
N SER A 134 17.74 1.69 -9.95
CA SER A 134 18.18 1.22 -11.27
C SER A 134 17.58 2.06 -12.41
N ARG A 135 18.43 2.62 -13.28
CA ARG A 135 18.08 3.26 -14.57
C ARG A 135 17.15 2.43 -15.47
N LYS A 136 17.12 1.10 -15.31
CA LYS A 136 16.44 0.18 -16.22
C LYS A 136 15.08 -0.32 -15.72
N GLU A 137 14.70 0.00 -14.49
CA GLU A 137 13.42 -0.44 -13.96
C GLU A 137 12.31 0.48 -14.44
N LEU A 138 11.55 -0.03 -15.41
CA LEU A 138 10.27 0.54 -15.80
C LEU A 138 9.24 0.17 -14.74
N VAL A 139 8.63 1.18 -14.10
CA VAL A 139 7.74 1.01 -12.93
C VAL A 139 6.26 1.06 -13.27
N ALA A 140 5.89 1.44 -14.51
CA ALA A 140 4.51 1.53 -14.93
C ALA A 140 4.27 0.89 -16.31
N VAL A 141 3.03 0.42 -16.49
CA VAL A 141 2.52 -0.16 -17.73
C VAL A 141 1.45 0.76 -18.27
N TRP A 142 1.57 1.18 -19.51
CA TRP A 142 0.70 2.13 -20.20
C TRP A 142 0.05 1.47 -21.41
N ARG A 143 -1.15 1.94 -21.76
CA ARG A 143 -1.82 1.62 -23.01
C ARG A 143 -1.82 2.86 -23.88
N LEU A 144 -1.29 2.75 -25.08
CA LEU A 144 -1.31 3.80 -26.09
C LEU A 144 -2.73 3.93 -26.69
N PRO A 145 -3.07 5.07 -27.31
CA PRO A 145 -4.32 5.22 -28.06
C PRO A 145 -4.50 4.18 -29.18
N SER A 146 -3.38 3.67 -29.74
CA SER A 146 -3.36 2.56 -30.71
C SER A 146 -3.82 1.22 -30.14
N GLY A 147 -3.94 1.10 -28.81
CA GLY A 147 -4.24 -0.13 -28.08
C GLY A 147 -3.01 -0.95 -27.68
N GLU A 148 -1.81 -0.55 -28.12
CA GLU A 148 -0.56 -1.18 -27.73
C GLU A 148 -0.27 -0.98 -26.23
N VAL A 149 0.32 -2.00 -25.59
CA VAL A 149 0.71 -1.96 -24.18
C VAL A 149 2.22 -1.86 -24.08
N VAL A 150 2.70 -0.79 -23.44
CA VAL A 150 4.13 -0.49 -23.30
C VAL A 150 4.49 -0.28 -21.83
N GLU A 151 5.73 -0.60 -21.46
CA GLU A 151 6.26 -0.24 -20.15
C GLU A 151 6.99 1.11 -20.26
N ALA A 152 6.70 2.04 -19.34
CA ALA A 152 7.33 3.35 -19.32
C ALA A 152 7.26 3.99 -17.93
N ASN A 153 8.23 4.83 -17.59
CA ASN A 153 8.27 5.55 -16.31
C ASN A 153 7.46 6.86 -16.32
N ALA A 154 7.10 7.34 -17.50
CA ALA A 154 6.22 8.48 -17.71
C ALA A 154 5.20 8.11 -18.80
N PRO A 155 4.09 8.86 -18.93
CA PRO A 155 3.19 8.71 -20.07
C PRO A 155 4.00 8.79 -21.38
N PRO A 156 3.97 7.74 -22.23
CA PRO A 156 4.74 7.71 -23.48
C PRO A 156 4.21 8.69 -24.55
N CYS A 157 2.94 9.08 -24.46
CA CYS A 157 2.30 10.06 -25.32
C CYS A 157 1.11 10.70 -24.58
N GLU A 158 0.55 11.76 -25.19
CA GLU A 158 -0.75 12.30 -24.80
C GLU A 158 -1.83 11.20 -24.92
N ASP A 159 -2.82 11.22 -24.03
CA ASP A 159 -3.90 10.22 -23.91
C ASP A 159 -3.48 8.76 -23.57
N ALA A 160 -2.21 8.52 -23.21
CA ALA A 160 -1.80 7.20 -22.72
C ALA A 160 -2.50 6.84 -21.40
N GLU A 161 -3.14 5.67 -21.35
CA GLU A 161 -3.86 5.18 -20.16
C GLU A 161 -2.94 4.34 -19.27
N LEU A 162 -2.71 4.77 -18.02
CA LEU A 162 -1.91 4.00 -17.05
C LEU A 162 -2.64 2.71 -16.64
N LEU A 163 -2.16 1.53 -17.05
CA LEU A 163 -2.81 0.26 -16.72
C LEU A 163 -2.47 -0.27 -15.33
N ALA A 164 -1.20 -0.17 -14.95
CA ALA A 164 -0.70 -0.75 -13.70
C ALA A 164 0.61 -0.10 -13.26
N ILE A 165 0.78 -0.03 -11.94
CA ILE A 165 2.06 0.21 -11.29
C ILE A 165 2.70 -1.16 -11.03
N LYS A 166 3.88 -1.41 -11.58
CA LYS A 166 4.53 -2.72 -11.49
C LYS A 166 4.80 -3.10 -10.04
N GLY A 167 4.55 -4.37 -9.73
CA GLY A 167 4.67 -4.91 -8.38
C GLY A 167 3.52 -4.52 -7.42
N SER A 168 2.49 -3.79 -7.87
CA SER A 168 1.22 -3.65 -7.16
C SER A 168 0.30 -4.83 -7.47
N LEU A 169 -0.53 -5.20 -6.50
CA LEU A 169 -1.54 -6.25 -6.66
C LEU A 169 -2.86 -5.63 -7.12
N PRO A 170 -3.74 -6.38 -7.83
CA PRO A 170 -5.16 -6.06 -8.00
C PRO A 170 -5.88 -5.57 -6.74
N ALA A 171 -5.48 -6.12 -5.59
CA ALA A 171 -6.03 -5.79 -4.28
C ALA A 171 -5.37 -4.56 -3.59
N SER A 172 -4.33 -3.97 -4.18
CA SER A 172 -3.62 -2.84 -3.56
C SER A 172 -4.51 -1.59 -3.50
N HIS A 173 -4.45 -0.91 -2.36
CA HIS A 173 -4.92 0.46 -2.18
C HIS A 173 -3.74 1.39 -1.87
N PHE A 174 -3.90 2.67 -2.18
CA PHE A 174 -2.84 3.66 -2.05
C PHE A 174 -3.35 4.87 -1.26
N LEU A 175 -2.61 5.23 -0.21
CA LEU A 175 -2.78 6.46 0.54
C LEU A 175 -1.69 7.44 0.10
N ILE A 176 -2.05 8.61 -0.40
CA ILE A 176 -1.10 9.66 -0.76
C ILE A 176 -1.00 10.70 0.35
N LEU A 177 0.15 11.35 0.46
CA LEU A 177 0.41 12.48 1.33
C LEU A 177 0.51 13.73 0.46
N GLU A 178 -0.56 14.52 0.45
CA GLU A 178 -0.66 15.76 -0.31
C GLU A 178 -0.29 16.95 0.58
N LEU A 179 0.63 17.81 0.12
CA LEU A 179 0.89 19.08 0.77
C LEU A 179 -0.24 20.05 0.45
N VAL A 180 -0.96 20.47 1.48
CA VAL A 180 -2.09 21.42 1.34
C VAL A 180 -1.56 22.85 1.26
N GLU A 181 -0.65 23.19 2.15
CA GLU A 181 0.07 24.45 2.15
C GLU A 181 1.43 24.19 1.49
N ARG A 182 1.52 24.50 0.20
CA ARG A 182 2.72 24.27 -0.61
C ARG A 182 3.11 25.53 -1.39
N SER A 183 4.40 25.75 -1.53
CA SER A 183 4.96 26.72 -2.45
C SER A 183 4.85 26.21 -3.90
N PRO A 184 4.87 27.09 -4.92
CA PRO A 184 4.72 26.69 -6.33
C PRO A 184 5.75 25.66 -6.82
N TYR A 185 6.94 25.65 -6.23
CA TYR A 185 8.03 24.72 -6.56
C TYR A 185 7.94 23.37 -5.85
N GLU A 186 7.07 23.24 -4.84
CA GLU A 186 6.91 22.01 -4.07
C GLU A 186 5.96 21.05 -4.80
N PRO A 187 6.27 19.74 -4.84
CA PRO A 187 5.38 18.75 -5.41
C PRO A 187 4.06 18.71 -4.63
N ARG A 188 2.96 18.47 -5.35
CA ARG A 188 1.63 18.29 -4.73
C ARG A 188 1.62 17.09 -3.77
N VAL A 189 2.23 15.98 -4.19
CA VAL A 189 2.30 14.73 -3.43
C VAL A 189 3.74 14.47 -3.01
N VAL A 190 4.00 14.41 -1.70
CA VAL A 190 5.35 14.20 -1.13
C VAL A 190 5.60 12.77 -0.68
N GLY A 191 4.58 11.93 -0.69
CA GLY A 191 4.75 10.53 -0.36
C GLY A 191 3.49 9.71 -0.58
N TYR A 192 3.64 8.39 -0.54
CA TYR A 192 2.53 7.48 -0.56
C TYR A 192 2.81 6.22 0.27
N VAL A 193 1.73 5.56 0.69
CA VAL A 193 1.73 4.24 1.33
C VAL A 193 0.88 3.29 0.52
N ARG A 194 1.43 2.11 0.21
CA ARG A 194 0.66 1.02 -0.42
C ARG A 194 0.26 -0.01 0.61
N VAL A 195 -1.03 -0.29 0.68
CA VAL A 195 -1.60 -1.31 1.55
C VAL A 195 -2.12 -2.47 0.71
N ASP A 196 -1.64 -3.66 1.03
CA ASP A 196 -1.99 -4.92 0.38
C ASP A 196 -2.63 -5.89 1.40
N PRO A 197 -3.31 -6.96 0.94
CA PRO A 197 -3.57 -8.11 1.78
C PRO A 197 -2.26 -8.72 2.30
N PRO A 198 -2.28 -9.45 3.43
CA PRO A 198 -1.09 -10.13 3.95
C PRO A 198 -0.52 -11.11 2.92
N VAL A 199 0.81 -11.29 2.91
CA VAL A 199 1.45 -12.24 1.98
C VAL A 199 0.86 -13.64 2.15
N PRO A 200 0.63 -14.43 1.09
CA PRO A 200 -0.02 -15.74 1.25
C PRO A 200 0.78 -16.75 2.07
N LEU A 201 2.10 -16.73 2.00
CA LEU A 201 2.98 -17.63 2.73
C LEU A 201 4.13 -16.82 3.35
N MET A 202 4.48 -17.14 4.59
CA MET A 202 5.61 -16.51 5.26
C MET A 202 6.41 -17.57 6.00
N HIS A 203 7.61 -17.85 5.49
CA HIS A 203 8.56 -18.78 6.11
C HIS A 203 9.61 -17.96 6.86
N ARG A 204 10.11 -18.50 7.97
CA ARG A 204 11.17 -17.90 8.77
C ARG A 204 12.52 -18.50 8.41
N ARG A 205 13.55 -17.65 8.33
CA ARG A 205 14.95 -18.07 8.32
C ARG A 205 15.44 -18.13 9.77
N VAL A 206 16.04 -19.25 10.15
CA VAL A 206 16.71 -19.46 11.43
C VAL A 206 18.15 -19.89 11.16
N ILE A 207 19.10 -19.45 11.99
CA ILE A 207 20.49 -19.91 11.92
C ILE A 207 20.72 -20.81 13.14
N ILE A 208 21.00 -22.10 12.90
CA ILE A 208 21.28 -23.11 13.94
C ILE A 208 22.66 -23.69 13.60
N ASP A 209 23.62 -23.58 14.52
CA ASP A 209 25.01 -24.06 14.34
C ASP A 209 25.64 -23.59 13.02
N GLY A 210 25.41 -22.32 12.66
CA GLY A 210 25.90 -21.70 11.42
C GLY A 210 25.15 -22.14 10.14
N LYS A 211 24.20 -23.08 10.23
CA LYS A 211 23.39 -23.54 9.10
C LYS A 211 22.05 -22.81 9.04
N VAL A 212 21.64 -22.47 7.82
CA VAL A 212 20.34 -21.85 7.57
C VAL A 212 19.26 -22.93 7.54
N VAL A 213 18.33 -22.87 8.49
CA VAL A 213 17.14 -23.71 8.55
C VAL A 213 15.91 -22.87 8.22
N ILE A 214 15.08 -23.34 7.31
CA ILE A 214 13.84 -22.66 6.91
C ILE A 214 12.65 -23.29 7.62
N GLU A 215 12.04 -22.51 8.50
CA GLU A 215 10.82 -22.90 9.18
C GLU A 215 9.60 -22.44 8.38
N ARG A 216 8.75 -23.39 8.00
CA ARG A 216 7.59 -23.12 7.14
C ARG A 216 6.45 -22.49 7.95
N ASN A 217 5.86 -21.45 7.37
CA ASN A 217 4.61 -20.81 7.82
C ASN A 217 4.62 -20.36 9.29
N VAL A 218 5.75 -19.79 9.74
CA VAL A 218 5.94 -19.27 11.11
C VAL A 218 4.77 -18.39 11.59
N ARG A 219 4.16 -17.62 10.68
CA ARG A 219 3.08 -16.69 11.02
C ARG A 219 1.86 -17.40 11.64
N LEU A 220 1.60 -18.65 11.28
CA LEU A 220 0.51 -19.45 11.84
C LEU A 220 0.79 -20.01 13.24
N LYS A 221 2.03 -19.89 13.73
CA LYS A 221 2.35 -20.16 15.15
C LYS A 221 1.92 -19.00 16.05
N VAL A 222 1.84 -17.79 15.51
CA VAL A 222 1.54 -16.57 16.28
C VAL A 222 0.10 -16.14 16.10
N PHE A 223 -0.35 -16.09 14.84
CA PHE A 223 -1.64 -15.53 14.49
C PHE A 223 -2.60 -16.62 14.01
N PRO A 224 -3.89 -16.54 14.40
CA PRO A 224 -4.93 -17.44 13.90
C PRO A 224 -4.97 -17.48 12.38
N ARG A 225 -5.32 -18.66 11.85
CA ARG A 225 -5.38 -18.89 10.39
C ARG A 225 -6.35 -17.94 9.69
N ASP A 226 -7.48 -17.64 10.31
CA ASP A 226 -8.55 -16.80 9.78
C ASP A 226 -8.21 -15.29 9.78
N TRP A 227 -7.14 -14.88 10.46
CA TRP A 227 -6.59 -13.52 10.33
C TRP A 227 -5.86 -13.34 9.00
N VAL A 228 -5.25 -14.41 8.51
CA VAL A 228 -4.43 -14.40 7.30
C VAL A 228 -5.22 -14.88 6.09
N TYR A 229 -6.08 -15.90 6.25
CA TYR A 229 -6.79 -16.54 5.15
C TYR A 229 -8.30 -16.35 5.27
N PRO A 230 -9.01 -16.30 4.12
CA PRO A 230 -8.48 -16.28 2.75
C PRO A 230 -7.80 -14.95 2.39
N THR A 231 -6.54 -14.99 1.93
CA THR A 231 -5.84 -13.82 1.37
C THR A 231 -5.91 -13.84 -0.16
N PHE A 232 -5.54 -12.73 -0.78
CA PHE A 232 -5.42 -12.59 -2.22
C PHE A 232 -4.27 -13.46 -2.74
N TRP A 233 -4.62 -14.62 -3.32
CA TRP A 233 -3.65 -15.58 -3.87
C TRP A 233 -4.10 -16.15 -5.24
N PRO A 234 -4.05 -15.32 -6.31
CA PRO A 234 -4.44 -15.70 -7.67
C PRO A 234 -3.75 -16.96 -8.19
N GLU A 235 -2.47 -17.16 -7.87
CA GLU A 235 -1.66 -18.28 -8.37
C GLU A 235 -2.20 -19.63 -7.86
N ALA A 236 -2.64 -19.68 -6.60
CA ALA A 236 -3.26 -20.87 -6.02
C ALA A 236 -4.63 -21.17 -6.64
N LEU A 237 -5.39 -20.14 -7.03
CA LEU A 237 -6.65 -20.30 -7.75
C LEU A 237 -6.41 -20.78 -9.19
N LEU A 238 -5.44 -20.19 -9.89
CA LEU A 238 -5.08 -20.58 -11.26
C LEU A 238 -4.66 -22.05 -11.33
N ALA A 239 -3.89 -22.55 -10.36
CA ALA A 239 -3.50 -23.95 -10.28
C ALA A 239 -4.71 -24.90 -10.19
N LYS A 240 -5.76 -24.50 -9.47
CA LYS A 240 -7.02 -25.27 -9.35
C LYS A 240 -7.86 -25.24 -10.62
N LEU A 241 -7.75 -24.19 -11.43
CA LEU A 241 -8.54 -23.98 -12.64
C LEU A 241 -7.86 -24.48 -13.93
N ARG A 242 -6.81 -25.31 -13.81
CA ARG A 242 -6.12 -25.94 -14.95
C ARG A 242 -7.07 -26.69 -15.91
N ARG A 243 -8.14 -27.30 -15.38
CA ARG A 243 -9.15 -28.00 -16.20
C ARG A 243 -9.99 -27.02 -17.02
N GLU A 244 -10.44 -25.94 -16.40
CA GLU A 244 -11.22 -24.88 -17.05
C GLU A 244 -10.40 -24.14 -18.11
N TYR A 245 -9.10 -23.91 -17.85
CA TYR A 245 -8.17 -23.38 -18.85
C TYR A 245 -8.16 -24.23 -20.14
N ARG A 246 -8.05 -25.56 -20.01
CA ARG A 246 -7.99 -26.47 -21.17
C ARG A 246 -9.28 -26.40 -22.00
N ALA A 247 -10.44 -26.35 -21.34
CA ALA A 247 -11.74 -26.21 -22.01
C ALA A 247 -11.87 -24.87 -22.76
N LEU A 248 -11.48 -23.76 -22.11
CA LEU A 248 -11.51 -22.43 -22.74
C LEU A 248 -10.49 -22.32 -23.89
N ALA A 249 -9.30 -22.88 -23.74
CA ALA A 249 -8.25 -22.85 -24.77
C ALA A 249 -8.66 -23.63 -26.02
N ALA A 250 -9.40 -24.73 -25.87
CA ALA A 250 -9.97 -25.49 -26.97
C ALA A 250 -11.03 -24.69 -27.75
N LYS A 251 -11.81 -23.84 -27.06
CA LYS A 251 -12.92 -23.07 -27.65
C LYS A 251 -12.51 -21.71 -28.23
N TYR A 252 -11.58 -21.01 -27.58
CA TYR A 252 -11.27 -19.59 -27.87
C TYR A 252 -9.80 -19.34 -28.23
N GLY A 253 -8.98 -20.39 -28.30
CA GLY A 253 -7.54 -20.28 -28.49
C GLY A 253 -6.79 -19.87 -27.20
N ARG A 254 -5.49 -20.16 -27.17
CA ARG A 254 -4.66 -20.05 -25.96
C ARG A 254 -4.58 -18.63 -25.39
N ALA A 255 -4.41 -17.62 -26.24
CA ALA A 255 -4.25 -16.23 -25.79
C ALA A 255 -5.52 -15.68 -25.11
N ARG A 256 -6.68 -15.84 -25.77
CA ARG A 256 -7.97 -15.37 -25.26
C ARG A 256 -8.42 -16.14 -24.02
N ALA A 257 -8.16 -17.45 -23.97
CA ALA A 257 -8.42 -18.28 -22.80
C ALA A 257 -7.58 -17.86 -21.58
N ARG A 258 -6.29 -17.49 -21.77
CA ARG A 258 -5.45 -16.96 -20.69
C ARG A 258 -5.98 -15.63 -20.15
N TYR A 259 -6.37 -14.71 -21.03
CA TYR A 259 -6.93 -13.42 -20.63
C TYR A 259 -8.22 -13.58 -19.84
N MET A 260 -9.20 -14.31 -20.38
CA MET A 260 -10.49 -14.55 -19.72
C MET A 260 -10.33 -15.27 -18.38
N LEU A 261 -9.46 -16.28 -18.33
CA LEU A 261 -9.18 -16.99 -17.08
C LEU A 261 -8.47 -16.10 -16.06
N GLY A 262 -7.55 -15.24 -16.49
CA GLY A 262 -6.86 -14.29 -15.64
C GLY A 262 -7.82 -13.31 -14.96
N GLU A 263 -8.74 -12.73 -15.73
CA GLU A 263 -9.78 -11.82 -15.20
C GLU A 263 -10.73 -12.53 -14.23
N LYS A 264 -11.19 -13.73 -14.58
CA LYS A 264 -12.04 -14.55 -13.70
C LYS A 264 -11.31 -14.93 -12.40
N VAL A 265 -10.04 -15.32 -12.49
CA VAL A 265 -9.19 -15.63 -11.32
C VAL A 265 -9.00 -14.39 -10.45
N ARG A 266 -8.75 -13.22 -11.06
CA ARG A 266 -8.60 -11.95 -10.36
C ARG A 266 -9.87 -11.58 -9.60
N GLU A 267 -11.02 -11.64 -10.26
CA GLU A 267 -12.33 -11.36 -9.66
C GLU A 267 -12.65 -12.32 -8.52
N GLU A 268 -12.43 -13.62 -8.71
CA GLU A 268 -12.65 -14.61 -7.67
C GLU A 268 -11.66 -14.45 -6.49
N ALA A 269 -10.41 -14.07 -6.76
CA ALA A 269 -9.43 -13.78 -5.72
C ALA A 269 -9.85 -12.57 -4.88
N LEU A 270 -10.31 -11.47 -5.50
CA LEU A 270 -10.85 -10.30 -4.80
C LEU A 270 -12.09 -10.68 -3.98
N ARG A 271 -13.03 -11.43 -4.58
CA ARG A 271 -14.25 -11.87 -3.92
C ARG A 271 -13.97 -12.73 -2.69
N ARG A 272 -13.01 -13.65 -2.77
CA ARG A 272 -12.63 -14.53 -1.65
C ARG A 272 -11.80 -13.82 -0.59
N CYS A 273 -11.01 -12.81 -0.94
CA CYS A 273 -10.11 -12.16 -0.01
C CYS A 273 -10.88 -11.58 1.18
N ASN A 274 -10.53 -12.03 2.38
CA ASN A 274 -11.20 -11.65 3.61
C ASN A 274 -10.29 -11.90 4.81
N THR A 275 -9.38 -10.96 5.03
CA THR A 275 -8.31 -11.08 6.03
C THR A 275 -8.59 -10.16 7.22
N ALA A 276 -8.16 -10.58 8.41
CA ALA A 276 -8.12 -9.75 9.62
C ALA A 276 -6.74 -9.10 9.83
N ALA A 277 -5.81 -9.26 8.88
CA ALA A 277 -4.54 -8.57 8.82
C ALA A 277 -4.49 -7.65 7.60
N ALA A 278 -3.56 -6.69 7.60
CA ALA A 278 -3.24 -5.86 6.44
C ALA A 278 -1.72 -5.73 6.33
N ARG A 279 -1.21 -5.44 5.13
CA ARG A 279 0.23 -5.26 4.90
C ARG A 279 0.53 -3.87 4.40
N ILE A 280 1.36 -3.12 5.12
CA ILE A 280 2.04 -1.96 4.55
C ILE A 280 3.17 -2.49 3.67
N ALA A 281 2.91 -2.54 2.36
CA ALA A 281 3.78 -3.16 1.38
C ALA A 281 4.86 -2.19 0.89
N ARG A 282 4.55 -0.89 0.83
CA ARG A 282 5.47 0.17 0.43
C ARG A 282 5.18 1.44 1.22
N VAL A 283 6.24 2.17 1.55
CA VAL A 283 6.21 3.55 2.06
C VAL A 283 7.29 4.28 1.29
N VAL A 284 6.89 5.31 0.55
CA VAL A 284 7.82 6.08 -0.27
C VAL A 284 7.60 7.56 0.01
N ILE A 285 8.69 8.25 0.31
CA ILE A 285 8.74 9.69 0.53
C ILE A 285 9.66 10.30 -0.53
N HIS A 286 9.23 11.42 -1.09
CA HIS A 286 9.99 12.22 -2.03
C HIS A 286 11.38 12.53 -1.44
N PRO A 287 12.49 12.39 -2.21
CA PRO A 287 13.85 12.53 -1.70
C PRO A 287 14.10 13.81 -0.90
N ASP A 288 13.64 14.95 -1.40
CA ASP A 288 13.82 16.26 -0.75
C ASP A 288 13.12 16.40 0.61
N TYR A 289 12.19 15.49 0.95
CA TYR A 289 11.44 15.49 2.22
C TYR A 289 11.79 14.30 3.12
N ARG A 290 12.83 13.53 2.75
CA ARG A 290 13.34 12.45 3.59
C ARG A 290 14.13 13.06 4.76
N GLY A 291 13.97 12.49 5.94
CA GLY A 291 14.60 13.01 7.17
C GLY A 291 13.68 13.90 8.00
N ASP A 292 12.67 14.53 7.38
CA ASP A 292 11.73 15.41 8.08
C ASP A 292 10.64 14.66 8.88
N GLY A 293 10.72 13.33 8.96
CA GLY A 293 9.76 12.51 9.71
C GLY A 293 8.43 12.22 9.00
N LEU A 294 8.22 12.72 7.77
CA LEU A 294 7.02 12.43 6.97
C LEU A 294 6.79 10.93 6.72
N GLY A 295 7.85 10.11 6.72
CA GLY A 295 7.72 8.65 6.66
C GLY A 295 7.00 8.05 7.86
N MET A 296 7.25 8.57 9.08
CA MET A 296 6.53 8.13 10.28
C MET A 296 5.08 8.61 10.25
N LEU A 297 4.84 9.85 9.82
CA LEU A 297 3.50 10.38 9.61
C LEU A 297 2.71 9.51 8.63
N ALA A 298 3.31 9.13 7.50
CA ALA A 298 2.70 8.28 6.49
C ALA A 298 2.26 6.93 7.06
N VAL A 299 3.14 6.27 7.84
CA VAL A 299 2.81 4.99 8.49
C VAL A 299 1.69 5.16 9.52
N LYS A 300 1.73 6.20 10.35
CA LYS A 300 0.68 6.48 11.34
C LYS A 300 -0.68 6.71 10.65
N ALA A 301 -0.71 7.55 9.62
CA ALA A 301 -1.92 7.81 8.83
C ALA A 301 -2.45 6.54 8.16
N ALA A 302 -1.57 5.66 7.68
CA ALA A 302 -1.96 4.37 7.11
C ALA A 302 -2.51 3.40 8.16
N ILE A 303 -1.97 3.37 9.38
CA ILE A 303 -2.53 2.57 10.50
C ILE A 303 -3.95 3.04 10.81
N GLU A 304 -4.17 4.36 10.92
CA GLU A 304 -5.50 4.93 11.15
C GLU A 304 -6.46 4.57 10.02
N TRP A 305 -6.03 4.72 8.77
CA TRP A 305 -6.80 4.34 7.60
C TRP A 305 -7.18 2.87 7.58
N ILE A 306 -6.22 1.96 7.84
CA ILE A 306 -6.46 0.51 7.91
C ILE A 306 -7.47 0.18 9.01
N ARG A 307 -7.35 0.81 10.18
CA ARG A 307 -8.26 0.59 11.32
C ARG A 307 -9.68 1.09 11.01
N ASP A 308 -9.79 2.31 10.49
CA ASP A 308 -11.07 3.00 10.28
C ASP A 308 -11.83 2.40 9.08
N ARG A 309 -11.11 2.04 8.00
CA ARG A 309 -11.70 1.59 6.73
C ARG A 309 -11.54 0.10 6.46
N ARG A 310 -10.80 -0.63 7.30
CA ARG A 310 -10.55 -2.09 7.16
C ARG A 310 -9.94 -2.45 5.80
N VAL A 311 -9.10 -1.56 5.29
CA VAL A 311 -8.39 -1.70 4.01
C VAL A 311 -7.47 -2.92 4.05
N PRO A 312 -7.34 -3.68 2.94
CA PRO A 312 -7.85 -3.35 1.60
C PRO A 312 -9.27 -3.84 1.27
N GLU A 313 -9.79 -4.85 1.95
CA GLU A 313 -11.04 -5.51 1.52
C GLU A 313 -12.30 -4.82 2.05
N MET A 314 -12.16 -3.94 3.06
CA MET A 314 -13.27 -3.23 3.70
C MET A 314 -14.34 -4.20 4.25
N ARG A 315 -13.90 -5.24 4.98
CA ARG A 315 -14.75 -6.32 5.52
C ARG A 315 -14.47 -6.58 7.01
N LYS A 316 -13.68 -7.62 7.32
CA LYS A 316 -13.27 -7.99 8.68
C LYS A 316 -12.51 -6.84 9.35
N ARG A 317 -12.74 -6.66 10.65
CA ARG A 317 -11.92 -5.79 11.48
C ARG A 317 -10.47 -6.27 11.44
N LYS A 318 -9.54 -5.31 11.40
CA LYS A 318 -8.11 -5.60 11.32
C LYS A 318 -7.54 -5.70 12.73
N HIS A 319 -6.85 -6.80 13.01
CA HIS A 319 -6.19 -7.08 14.27
C HIS A 319 -4.70 -6.71 14.25
N VAL A 320 -4.05 -6.82 13.08
CA VAL A 320 -2.60 -6.62 12.97
C VAL A 320 -2.23 -6.05 11.60
N VAL A 321 -1.20 -5.22 11.57
CA VAL A 321 -0.55 -4.73 10.35
C VAL A 321 0.84 -5.33 10.23
N GLU A 322 1.15 -5.98 9.11
CA GLU A 322 2.48 -6.51 8.81
C GLU A 322 3.26 -5.59 7.85
N THR A 323 4.57 -5.60 7.95
CA THR A 323 5.46 -5.06 6.92
C THR A 323 6.70 -5.93 6.78
N ILE A 324 7.24 -6.02 5.57
CA ILE A 324 8.48 -6.77 5.27
C ILE A 324 9.41 -5.80 4.57
N ALA A 325 10.42 -5.30 5.28
CA ALA A 325 11.19 -4.15 4.81
C ALA A 325 12.67 -4.28 5.19
N GLN A 326 13.53 -4.57 4.20
CA GLN A 326 14.98 -4.63 4.43
C GLN A 326 15.54 -3.34 5.04
N MET A 327 14.99 -2.19 4.63
CA MET A 327 15.35 -0.87 5.15
C MET A 327 15.14 -0.73 6.67
N ALA A 328 14.25 -1.50 7.28
CA ALA A 328 13.99 -1.43 8.72
C ALA A 328 15.22 -1.81 9.56
N ARG A 329 16.18 -2.56 9.00
CA ARG A 329 17.46 -2.85 9.68
C ARG A 329 18.35 -1.62 9.85
N TYR A 330 18.22 -0.64 8.95
CA TYR A 330 19.11 0.51 8.86
C TYR A 330 18.45 1.78 9.41
N HIS A 331 17.12 1.80 9.53
CA HIS A 331 16.39 2.93 10.05
C HIS A 331 15.18 2.49 10.88
N PRO A 332 15.10 2.86 12.18
CA PRO A 332 14.09 2.36 13.11
C PRO A 332 12.72 3.04 12.94
N PHE A 333 12.34 3.52 11.74
CA PHE A 333 11.13 4.35 11.62
C PHE A 333 9.85 3.55 11.91
N PHE A 334 9.77 2.29 11.47
CA PHE A 334 8.65 1.41 11.82
C PHE A 334 8.61 1.14 13.32
N GLU A 335 9.77 0.87 13.95
CA GLU A 335 9.86 0.62 15.38
C GLU A 335 9.48 1.84 16.22
N ARG A 336 9.90 3.05 15.80
CA ARG A 336 9.49 4.33 16.42
C ARG A 336 8.00 4.60 16.32
N VAL A 337 7.32 4.07 15.29
CA VAL A 337 5.85 4.12 15.18
C VAL A 337 5.19 3.07 16.08
N GLY A 338 5.92 2.02 16.49
CA GLY A 338 5.45 0.99 17.41
C GLY A 338 5.41 -0.42 16.82
N PHE A 339 5.90 -0.62 15.59
CA PHE A 339 6.05 -1.98 15.05
C PHE A 339 7.08 -2.78 15.88
N LYS A 340 6.82 -4.07 16.05
CA LYS A 340 7.72 -5.03 16.68
C LYS A 340 8.30 -5.97 15.64
N TYR A 341 9.61 -6.14 15.64
CA TYR A 341 10.28 -7.14 14.81
C TYR A 341 10.04 -8.53 15.37
N LEU A 342 9.58 -9.46 14.53
CA LEU A 342 9.28 -10.82 14.99
C LEU A 342 10.25 -11.87 14.42
N TRP A 343 10.64 -11.76 13.16
CA TRP A 343 11.56 -12.70 12.52
C TRP A 343 12.05 -12.19 11.16
N ASP A 344 13.07 -12.84 10.64
CA ASP A 344 13.46 -12.73 9.24
C ASP A 344 12.72 -13.74 8.37
N THR A 345 12.24 -13.29 7.21
CA THR A 345 11.66 -14.18 6.20
C THR A 345 12.71 -15.17 5.68
N ALA A 346 12.29 -16.21 4.96
CA ALA A 346 13.22 -17.13 4.29
C ALA A 346 14.23 -16.41 3.37
N SER A 347 13.86 -15.26 2.80
CA SER A 347 14.74 -14.41 2.00
C SER A 347 15.65 -13.48 2.82
N GLY A 348 15.63 -13.56 4.16
CA GLY A 348 16.43 -12.74 5.06
C GLY A 348 15.92 -11.32 5.28
N ARG A 349 14.70 -11.00 4.83
CA ARG A 349 14.10 -9.67 5.03
C ARG A 349 13.37 -9.65 6.37
N PRO A 350 13.51 -8.59 7.17
CA PRO A 350 12.85 -8.53 8.47
C PRO A 350 11.34 -8.33 8.29
N ALA A 351 10.56 -9.09 9.07
CA ALA A 351 9.13 -8.94 9.20
C ALA A 351 8.80 -8.25 10.52
N LEU A 352 8.07 -7.13 10.44
CA LEU A 352 7.64 -6.35 11.58
C LEU A 352 6.12 -6.27 11.63
N TYR A 353 5.56 -6.22 12.83
CA TYR A 353 4.13 -6.25 13.08
C TYR A 353 3.69 -5.15 14.04
N TYR A 354 2.55 -4.52 13.75
CA TYR A 354 1.89 -3.55 14.60
C TYR A 354 0.54 -4.09 15.07
N PRO A 355 0.29 -4.23 16.38
CA PRO A 355 -0.99 -4.68 16.89
C PRO A 355 -2.04 -3.56 16.81
N LEU A 356 -3.17 -3.81 16.16
CA LEU A 356 -4.34 -2.92 16.15
C LEU A 356 -5.31 -3.23 17.29
N THR A 357 -5.17 -4.41 17.91
CA THR A 357 -6.06 -4.91 18.96
C THR A 357 -5.24 -5.47 20.12
N GLU A 358 -5.86 -5.50 21.30
CA GLU A 358 -5.27 -6.05 22.51
C GLU A 358 -4.92 -7.54 22.37
N GLU A 359 -5.75 -8.31 21.67
CA GLU A 359 -5.47 -9.71 21.36
C GLU A 359 -4.19 -9.86 20.54
N ALA A 360 -4.02 -9.04 19.49
CA ALA A 360 -2.81 -9.08 18.67
C ALA A 360 -1.57 -8.67 19.48
N ARG A 361 -1.70 -7.67 20.37
CA ARG A 361 -0.62 -7.25 21.27
C ARG A 361 -0.17 -8.39 22.16
N ARG A 362 -1.11 -9.06 22.85
CA ARG A 362 -0.82 -10.21 23.71
C ARG A 362 -0.14 -11.35 22.96
N ARG A 363 -0.63 -11.72 21.78
CA ARG A 363 -0.02 -12.79 20.95
C ARG A 363 1.42 -12.46 20.54
N ILE A 364 1.66 -11.20 20.16
CA ILE A 364 3.01 -10.72 19.83
C ILE A 364 3.93 -10.80 21.07
N GLU A 365 3.47 -10.31 22.21
CA GLU A 365 4.25 -10.33 23.47
C GLU A 365 4.54 -11.76 23.95
N GLU A 366 3.57 -12.66 23.85
CA GLU A 366 3.73 -14.08 24.19
C GLU A 366 4.75 -14.76 23.28
N PHE A 367 4.67 -14.54 21.96
CA PHE A 367 5.64 -15.07 21.02
C PHE A 367 7.05 -14.56 21.29
N LEU A 368 7.20 -13.26 21.54
CA LEU A 368 8.49 -12.65 21.91
C LEU A 368 9.05 -13.18 23.23
N LYS A 369 8.23 -13.75 24.13
CA LYS A 369 8.69 -14.36 25.38
C LYS A 369 9.04 -15.84 25.26
N THR A 370 8.31 -16.56 24.41
CA THR A 370 8.31 -18.04 24.40
C THR A 370 9.07 -18.65 23.24
N ASP A 371 9.19 -17.95 22.10
CA ASP A 371 9.92 -18.48 20.96
C ASP A 371 11.44 -18.42 21.20
N PRO A 372 12.17 -19.52 20.99
CA PRO A 372 13.61 -19.60 21.29
C PRO A 372 14.46 -18.53 20.60
N HIS A 373 14.07 -18.09 19.41
CA HIS A 373 14.82 -17.09 18.64
C HIS A 373 14.28 -15.68 18.86
N ALA A 374 12.97 -15.54 19.01
CA ALA A 374 12.36 -14.23 19.15
C ALA A 374 12.65 -13.56 20.50
N HIS A 375 12.82 -14.37 21.55
CA HIS A 375 13.20 -13.90 22.88
C HIS A 375 14.54 -13.16 22.90
N GLU A 376 15.52 -13.59 22.10
CA GLU A 376 16.87 -13.00 22.08
C GLU A 376 16.87 -11.53 21.63
N HIS A 377 15.96 -11.15 20.73
CA HIS A 377 15.86 -9.79 20.23
C HIS A 377 14.72 -8.98 20.86
N GLY A 378 13.79 -9.61 21.58
CA GLY A 378 12.77 -8.93 22.38
C GLY A 378 11.88 -7.96 21.58
N GLY A 379 11.71 -8.19 20.29
CA GLY A 379 10.95 -7.30 19.41
C GLY A 379 11.74 -6.15 18.77
N VAL A 380 13.04 -6.04 19.03
CA VAL A 380 13.92 -4.96 18.56
C VAL A 380 14.79 -5.43 17.41
N LEU A 381 14.71 -4.74 16.26
CA LEU A 381 15.52 -5.01 15.08
C LEU A 381 16.73 -4.08 15.00
N TYR A 382 16.47 -2.78 15.05
CA TYR A 382 17.49 -1.78 14.87
C TYR A 382 18.37 -1.66 16.11
N ARG A 383 19.67 -1.87 15.92
CA ARG A 383 20.69 -1.60 16.94
C ARG A 383 21.62 -0.51 16.39
N PRO A 384 21.70 0.68 17.03
CA PRO A 384 22.62 1.73 16.60
C PRO A 384 24.05 1.18 16.56
N ARG A 385 24.73 1.32 15.42
CA ARG A 385 26.15 0.92 15.27
C ARG A 385 27.11 2.10 15.37
N TYR A 386 26.60 3.33 15.31
CA TYR A 386 27.40 4.55 15.42
C TYR A 386 27.45 5.02 16.87
N GLY A 387 28.65 5.30 17.39
CA GLY A 387 28.84 6.06 18.62
C GLY A 387 28.47 7.54 18.42
N GLY A 388 28.54 8.33 19.50
CA GLY A 388 28.38 9.79 19.39
C GLY A 388 29.35 10.35 18.35
N VAL A 389 28.84 11.09 17.37
CA VAL A 389 29.66 11.79 16.37
C VAL A 389 30.09 13.11 16.98
N GLU A 390 31.35 13.48 16.80
CA GLU A 390 31.89 14.75 17.27
C GLU A 390 31.14 15.91 16.58
N PRO A 391 30.50 16.83 17.33
CA PRO A 391 29.75 17.94 16.75
C PRO A 391 30.68 18.85 15.93
N LEU A 392 30.15 19.42 14.83
CA LEU A 392 30.86 20.47 14.09
C LEU A 392 31.13 21.66 15.02
N SER A 393 32.36 22.19 14.98
CA SER A 393 32.79 23.31 15.83
C SER A 393 32.16 24.66 15.45
N GLY A 394 31.32 24.72 14.42
CA GLY A 394 30.66 25.94 13.97
C GLY A 394 29.73 25.72 12.76
N PRO A 395 28.92 26.75 12.41
CA PRO A 395 27.97 26.69 11.30
C PRO A 395 28.67 26.59 9.93
N ILE A 396 28.12 25.78 9.04
CA ILE A 396 28.54 25.72 7.63
C ILE A 396 27.90 26.90 6.89
N VAL A 397 28.72 27.81 6.37
CA VAL A 397 28.26 28.96 5.56
C VAL A 397 28.35 28.58 4.08
N VAL A 398 27.19 28.53 3.40
CA VAL A 398 27.13 28.24 1.96
C VAL A 398 26.86 29.55 1.19
N LYS A 399 27.71 29.89 0.21
CA LYS A 399 27.58 31.09 -0.63
C LYS A 399 27.45 30.69 -2.10
N GLY A 400 26.50 31.30 -2.83
CA GLY A 400 26.36 31.14 -4.29
C GLY A 400 25.71 29.82 -4.72
N LEU A 401 24.58 29.46 -4.12
CA LEU A 401 23.89 28.20 -4.42
C LEU A 401 23.04 28.31 -5.70
N THR A 402 23.35 27.50 -6.72
CA THR A 402 22.46 27.21 -7.85
C THR A 402 22.11 25.73 -7.86
N LYS A 403 20.82 25.42 -8.05
CA LYS A 403 20.25 24.07 -7.95
C LYS A 403 20.05 23.49 -9.35
N LEU A 404 20.98 22.64 -9.79
CA LEU A 404 20.82 21.78 -10.97
C LEU A 404 20.83 20.32 -10.48
N TYR A 405 19.81 19.54 -10.82
CA TYR A 405 19.80 18.11 -10.51
C TYR A 405 20.37 17.31 -11.69
N GLU A 406 21.61 16.89 -11.55
CA GLU A 406 22.11 15.67 -12.15
C GLU A 406 22.74 14.83 -11.04
N SER A 407 22.45 13.53 -11.01
CA SER A 407 23.06 12.64 -10.03
C SER A 407 23.49 11.37 -10.72
N VAL A 408 24.79 11.19 -10.83
CA VAL A 408 25.44 9.96 -11.27
C VAL A 408 25.97 9.27 -10.02
N LEU A 409 25.43 8.10 -9.70
CA LEU A 409 25.93 7.25 -8.63
C LEU A 409 26.79 6.16 -9.27
N ASP A 410 28.08 6.15 -8.95
CA ASP A 410 29.04 5.11 -9.34
C ASP A 410 29.41 4.30 -8.10
N ILE A 411 29.10 3.01 -8.13
CA ILE A 411 29.33 2.08 -7.02
C ILE A 411 30.70 1.41 -7.08
N SER A 412 31.48 1.65 -8.14
CA SER A 412 32.77 0.98 -8.37
C SER A 412 33.86 1.40 -7.38
N GLU A 413 33.72 2.57 -6.75
CA GLU A 413 34.68 3.09 -5.77
C GLU A 413 34.30 2.78 -4.30
N LEU A 414 33.22 2.03 -4.07
CA LEU A 414 32.76 1.72 -2.72
C LEU A 414 33.44 0.48 -2.16
N ARG A 415 33.75 0.50 -0.85
CA ARG A 415 34.21 -0.69 -0.11
C ARG A 415 33.26 -1.85 -0.34
N GLU A 416 33.81 -3.06 -0.46
CA GLU A 416 33.09 -4.26 -0.91
C GLU A 416 31.79 -4.52 -0.12
N GLU A 417 31.82 -4.34 1.20
CA GLU A 417 30.65 -4.50 2.08
C GLU A 417 29.52 -3.48 1.80
N LEU A 418 29.89 -2.24 1.46
CA LEU A 418 28.97 -1.16 1.09
C LEU A 418 28.47 -1.33 -0.34
N ALA A 419 29.35 -1.76 -1.25
CA ALA A 419 29.01 -2.09 -2.62
C ALA A 419 28.01 -3.26 -2.67
N ASP A 420 28.20 -4.30 -1.86
CA ASP A 420 27.30 -5.44 -1.80
C ASP A 420 25.95 -5.11 -1.16
N ALA A 421 25.94 -4.24 -0.14
CA ALA A 421 24.71 -3.66 0.38
C ALA A 421 23.96 -2.90 -0.73
N LEU A 422 24.62 -2.03 -1.49
CA LEU A 422 24.02 -1.22 -2.56
C LEU A 422 23.61 -2.04 -3.79
N LYS A 423 24.36 -3.10 -4.14
CA LYS A 423 23.96 -4.11 -5.12
C LYS A 423 22.68 -4.83 -4.67
N ALA A 424 22.57 -5.17 -3.38
CA ALA A 424 21.34 -5.74 -2.81
C ALA A 424 20.15 -4.76 -2.83
N PHE A 425 20.41 -3.45 -2.94
CA PHE A 425 19.43 -2.40 -3.20
C PHE A 425 19.19 -2.08 -4.69
N GLY A 426 19.83 -2.81 -5.63
CA GLY A 426 19.62 -2.66 -7.08
C GLY A 426 20.27 -1.41 -7.69
N VAL A 427 21.20 -0.78 -6.98
CA VAL A 427 21.80 0.51 -7.34
C VAL A 427 22.97 0.29 -8.29
N THR A 428 22.90 0.76 -9.55
CA THR A 428 24.06 0.70 -10.48
C THR A 428 24.29 1.95 -11.34
N ARG A 429 23.27 2.75 -11.70
CA ARG A 429 23.40 4.07 -12.40
C ARG A 429 22.04 4.79 -12.48
N ARG A 430 21.96 6.14 -12.46
CA ARG A 430 20.71 6.98 -12.41
C ARG A 430 20.54 7.97 -13.59
N VAL A 431 19.44 7.95 -14.34
CA VAL A 431 18.97 9.05 -15.23
C VAL A 431 17.56 9.35 -14.75
N VAL A 432 17.28 10.61 -14.46
CA VAL A 432 15.93 11.11 -14.23
C VAL A 432 15.56 11.87 -15.49
N GLN A 433 14.52 11.45 -16.20
CA GLN A 433 14.00 12.17 -17.36
C GLN A 433 12.69 12.83 -16.95
N ARG A 434 12.56 14.13 -17.23
CA ARG A 434 11.37 14.93 -16.95
C ARG A 434 11.09 15.79 -18.18
N PHE A 435 9.83 15.89 -18.58
CA PHE A 435 9.36 17.01 -19.39
C PHE A 435 9.02 18.16 -18.43
N VAL A 436 9.63 19.32 -18.68
CA VAL A 436 9.29 20.58 -18.00
C VAL A 436 8.17 21.24 -18.78
#